data_AF-A0A966RED5-F1
#
_entry.id   AF-A0A966RED5-F1
#
_cell.length_a   1.000
_cell.length_b   1.000
_cell.length_c   1.000
_cell.angle_alpha   90.00
_cell.angle_beta   90.00
_cell.angle_gamma   90.00
#
_symmetry.space_group_name_H-M   'P 1'
#
loop_
_entity.id
_entity.type
_entity.pdbx_description
1 polymer ?
#
loop_
_entity_poly.entity_id
_entity_poly.type
_entity_poly.pdbx_seq_one_letter_code
_entity_poly.pdbx_strand_id
1 'polypeptide(L)'
;MTNQSHSASSQTPAPAKRYVGAGVILVRLDSGGGLRVLLLLGRETGVWSFSKGHPEETDRGSPLRTAVRETAEETGYEVGRDYQIVGDSLRFGKRPYWVGVMAENAGPVTLAEREHTAAGWFTIEEAAALSSNTDVRAWVKKALGGCPTAGWTRVIGAVASMRPRRSSVLAGSAS
;
A
#
# COMPACT_ATOMS: atom_id res chain seq x y z
N MET A 1 34.09 -43.67 25.06
CA MET A 1 33.62 -42.29 24.84
C MET A 1 34.02 -41.91 23.42
N THR A 2 33.08 -41.95 22.46
CA THR A 2 33.38 -41.77 21.04
C THR A 2 32.59 -40.58 20.54
N ASN A 3 33.27 -39.46 20.29
CA ASN A 3 32.67 -38.26 19.71
C ASN A 3 32.52 -38.45 18.19
N GLN A 4 31.28 -38.49 17.70
CA GLN A 4 30.99 -38.30 16.28
C GLN A 4 30.69 -36.81 16.03
N SER A 5 31.61 -36.17 15.31
CA SER A 5 31.45 -34.82 14.78
C SER A 5 30.53 -34.86 13.57
N HIS A 6 29.29 -34.40 13.72
CA HIS A 6 28.41 -34.13 12.59
C HIS A 6 28.82 -32.79 11.93
N SER A 7 29.48 -32.86 10.78
CA SER A 7 29.67 -31.72 9.88
C SER A 7 28.32 -31.28 9.32
N ALA A 8 27.79 -30.16 9.80
CA ALA A 8 26.64 -29.50 9.19
C ALA A 8 27.07 -28.91 7.85
N SER A 9 26.58 -29.48 6.76
CA SER A 9 26.75 -28.94 5.42
C SER A 9 25.97 -27.62 5.31
N SER A 10 26.68 -26.50 5.24
CA SER A 10 26.13 -25.18 4.96
C SER A 10 25.52 -25.17 3.55
N GLN A 11 24.22 -25.41 3.45
CA GLN A 11 23.49 -25.14 2.21
C GLN A 11 23.35 -23.63 2.06
N THR A 12 24.07 -23.06 1.09
CA THR A 12 23.87 -21.68 0.65
C THR A 12 22.43 -21.54 0.14
N PRO A 13 21.61 -20.62 0.70
CA PRO A 13 20.23 -20.45 0.23
C PRO A 13 20.23 -20.03 -1.25
N ALA A 14 19.30 -20.60 -2.02
CA ALA A 14 19.09 -20.22 -3.41
C ALA A 14 18.91 -18.69 -3.53
N PRO A 15 19.45 -18.03 -4.58
CA PRO A 15 19.36 -16.59 -4.72
C PRO A 15 17.90 -16.16 -4.72
N ALA A 16 17.53 -15.28 -3.80
CA ALA A 16 16.18 -14.71 -3.73
C ALA A 16 15.82 -14.09 -5.10
N LYS A 17 14.64 -14.42 -5.63
CA LYS A 17 14.16 -13.85 -6.90
C LYS A 17 14.21 -12.32 -6.81
N ARG A 18 15.07 -11.70 -7.61
CA ARG A 18 15.22 -10.24 -7.72
C ARG A 18 13.88 -9.63 -8.16
N TYR A 19 13.32 -8.76 -7.34
CA TYR A 19 12.11 -7.99 -7.67
C TYR A 19 12.48 -6.77 -8.51
N VAL A 20 11.55 -6.32 -9.37
CA VAL A 20 11.76 -5.18 -10.29
C VAL A 20 11.39 -3.83 -9.65
N GLY A 21 11.01 -3.84 -8.38
CA GLY A 21 10.43 -2.72 -7.67
C GLY A 21 9.29 -3.17 -6.75
N ALA A 22 8.83 -2.29 -5.89
CA ALA A 22 7.79 -2.55 -4.89
C ALA A 22 6.98 -1.27 -4.62
N GLY A 23 5.78 -1.39 -4.06
CA GLY A 23 4.94 -0.23 -3.77
C GLY A 23 3.89 -0.45 -2.69
N VAL A 24 3.18 0.61 -2.33
CA VAL A 24 2.02 0.57 -1.43
C VAL A 24 0.77 1.01 -2.19
N ILE A 25 -0.32 0.29 -1.97
CA ILE A 25 -1.67 0.67 -2.41
C ILE A 25 -2.31 1.35 -1.21
N LEU A 26 -2.29 2.68 -1.20
CA LEU A 26 -2.90 3.47 -0.14
C LEU A 26 -4.40 3.57 -0.34
N VAL A 27 -5.15 3.25 0.72
CA VAL A 27 -6.61 3.24 0.71
C VAL A 27 -7.18 3.98 1.92
N ARG A 28 -8.38 4.52 1.76
CA ARG A 28 -9.18 5.12 2.83
C ARG A 28 -10.67 4.92 2.56
N LEU A 29 -11.53 5.15 3.55
CA LEU A 29 -12.95 5.37 3.28
C LEU A 29 -13.24 6.85 3.15
N ASP A 30 -14.18 7.19 2.26
CA ASP A 30 -14.84 8.48 2.33
C ASP A 30 -15.89 8.52 3.45
N SER A 31 -16.52 9.68 3.64
CA SER A 31 -17.55 9.89 4.66
C SER A 31 -18.78 8.99 4.49
N GLY A 32 -19.04 8.50 3.28
CA GLY A 32 -20.09 7.53 2.97
C GLY A 32 -19.69 6.08 3.23
N GLY A 33 -18.44 5.82 3.64
CA GLY A 33 -17.90 4.47 3.78
C GLY A 33 -17.45 3.84 2.47
N GLY A 34 -17.38 4.59 1.38
CA GLY A 34 -16.89 4.15 0.08
C GLY A 34 -15.36 4.06 0.07
N LEU A 35 -14.82 2.96 -0.45
CA LEU A 35 -13.38 2.79 -0.59
C LEU A 35 -12.80 3.74 -1.64
N ARG A 36 -11.76 4.46 -1.27
CA ARG A 36 -10.95 5.29 -2.16
C ARG A 36 -9.51 4.80 -2.18
N VAL A 37 -8.87 4.84 -3.34
CA VAL A 37 -7.47 4.48 -3.54
C VAL A 37 -6.68 5.69 -4.05
N LEU A 38 -5.47 5.88 -3.52
CA LEU A 38 -4.57 6.92 -4.01
C LEU A 38 -3.88 6.46 -5.29
N LEU A 39 -3.96 7.28 -6.33
CA LEU A 39 -3.19 7.14 -7.56
C LEU A 39 -2.40 8.42 -7.84
N LEU A 40 -1.24 8.26 -8.46
CA LEU A 40 -0.34 9.32 -8.88
C LEU A 40 -0.24 9.33 -10.41
N LEU A 41 -0.29 10.52 -11.01
CA LEU A 41 -0.16 10.70 -12.46
C LEU A 41 1.32 10.90 -12.81
N GLY A 42 1.91 9.94 -13.50
CA GLY A 42 3.32 10.01 -13.90
C GLY A 42 3.56 11.13 -14.90
N ARG A 43 4.53 12.01 -14.62
CA ARG A 43 4.86 13.20 -15.42
C ARG A 43 5.20 12.87 -16.86
N GLU A 44 6.11 11.93 -17.07
CA GLU A 44 6.61 11.57 -18.40
C GLU A 44 5.65 10.67 -19.18
N THR A 45 4.84 9.88 -18.47
CA THR A 45 3.99 8.86 -19.11
C THR A 45 2.56 9.32 -19.31
N GLY A 46 2.07 10.28 -18.51
CA GLY A 46 0.66 10.66 -18.47
C GLY A 46 -0.25 9.51 -18.00
N VAL A 47 0.29 8.51 -17.31
CA VAL A 47 -0.43 7.31 -16.85
C VAL A 47 -0.57 7.33 -15.34
N TRP A 48 -1.76 6.98 -14.84
CA TRP A 48 -2.03 6.82 -13.41
C TRP A 48 -1.47 5.50 -12.86
N SER A 49 -0.79 5.56 -11.72
CA SER A 49 -0.27 4.39 -11.02
C SER A 49 -0.30 4.49 -9.50
N PHE A 50 -0.15 3.35 -8.82
CA PHE A 50 0.18 3.33 -7.39
C PHE A 50 1.57 3.90 -7.13
N SER A 51 1.81 4.33 -5.89
CA SER A 51 3.16 4.69 -5.43
C SER A 51 4.08 3.47 -5.47
N LYS A 52 5.23 3.57 -6.14
CA LYS A 52 6.16 2.46 -6.35
C LYS A 52 7.49 2.93 -6.96
N GLY A 53 8.56 2.23 -6.62
CA GLY A 53 9.82 2.40 -7.34
C GLY A 53 10.75 1.21 -7.19
N HIS A 54 12.04 1.47 -7.40
CA HIS A 54 13.06 0.43 -7.56
C HIS A 54 13.78 0.17 -6.23
N PRO A 55 14.29 -1.05 -6.00
CA PRO A 55 15.16 -1.29 -4.85
C PRO A 55 16.40 -0.42 -4.90
N GLU A 56 16.69 0.24 -3.78
CA GLU A 56 17.98 0.88 -3.53
C GLU A 56 18.87 0.04 -2.62
N GLU A 57 20.12 0.44 -2.49
CA GLU A 57 21.08 -0.23 -1.60
C GLU A 57 20.67 -0.15 -0.13
N THR A 58 19.95 0.90 0.25
CA THR A 58 19.33 1.11 1.57
C THR A 58 18.21 0.10 1.86
N ASP A 59 17.60 -0.44 0.81
CA ASP A 59 16.50 -1.42 0.88
C ASP A 59 16.98 -2.87 0.91
N ARG A 60 18.31 -3.11 0.88
CA ARG A 60 18.92 -4.41 0.58
C ARG A 60 18.14 -5.62 1.10
N GLY A 61 17.58 -6.38 0.16
CA GLY A 61 16.85 -7.63 0.40
C GLY A 61 15.41 -7.48 0.90
N SER A 62 14.90 -6.26 1.08
CA SER A 62 13.58 -5.99 1.63
C SER A 62 12.68 -5.19 0.67
N PRO A 63 11.83 -5.89 -0.11
CA PRO A 63 10.81 -5.25 -0.94
C PRO A 63 9.85 -4.35 -0.15
N LEU A 64 9.59 -4.67 1.12
CA LEU A 64 8.74 -3.84 1.97
C LEU A 64 9.41 -2.51 2.30
N ARG A 65 10.72 -2.49 2.57
CA ARG A 65 11.45 -1.23 2.80
C ARG A 65 11.43 -0.36 1.55
N THR A 66 11.64 -0.95 0.37
CA THR A 66 11.46 -0.24 -0.92
C THR A 66 10.05 0.35 -1.02
N ALA A 67 9.00 -0.44 -0.80
CA ALA A 67 7.63 0.05 -0.90
C ALA A 67 7.35 1.25 0.04
N VAL A 68 7.78 1.17 1.29
CA VAL A 68 7.57 2.24 2.29
C VAL A 68 8.36 3.49 1.94
N ARG A 69 9.63 3.35 1.55
CA ARG A 69 10.50 4.47 1.16
C ARG A 69 9.92 5.20 -0.04
N GLU A 70 9.59 4.47 -1.10
CA GLU A 70 9.03 5.02 -2.34
C GLU A 70 7.71 5.75 -2.09
N THR A 71 6.82 5.18 -1.27
CA THR A 71 5.58 5.89 -0.87
C THR A 71 5.88 7.19 -0.12
N ALA A 72 6.85 7.19 0.80
CA ALA A 72 7.21 8.42 1.51
C ALA A 72 7.82 9.47 0.57
N GLU A 73 8.68 9.07 -0.37
CA GLU A 73 9.29 9.96 -1.35
C GLU A 73 8.26 10.55 -2.32
N GLU A 74 7.36 9.72 -2.85
CA GLU A 74 6.39 10.14 -3.88
C GLU A 74 5.21 10.92 -3.31
N THR A 75 4.81 10.67 -2.05
CA THR A 75 3.57 11.22 -1.48
C THR A 75 3.75 11.98 -0.16
N GLY A 76 4.93 11.94 0.45
CA GLY A 76 5.19 12.48 1.79
C GLY A 76 4.55 11.68 2.93
N TYR A 77 3.92 10.53 2.65
CA TYR A 77 3.23 9.75 3.66
C TYR A 77 4.15 8.71 4.30
N GLU A 78 4.17 8.68 5.63
CA GLU A 78 5.00 7.78 6.41
C GLU A 78 4.17 6.66 7.05
N VAL A 79 4.68 5.43 6.96
CA VAL A 79 4.11 4.29 7.68
C VAL A 79 4.20 4.52 9.18
N GLY A 80 3.18 4.13 9.94
CA GLY A 80 3.13 4.35 11.39
C GLY A 80 2.54 5.72 11.79
N ARG A 81 2.70 6.73 10.93
CA ARG A 81 2.17 8.09 11.13
C ARG A 81 0.91 8.36 10.30
N ASP A 82 1.03 8.26 8.98
CA ASP A 82 -0.03 8.63 8.04
C ASP A 82 -0.85 7.42 7.58
N TYR A 83 -0.28 6.21 7.64
CA TYR A 83 -0.97 4.96 7.32
C TYR A 83 -0.39 3.75 8.06
N GLN A 84 -1.15 2.65 8.08
CA GLN A 84 -0.73 1.36 8.61
C GLN A 84 -0.77 0.29 7.53
N ILE A 85 0.26 -0.55 7.45
CA ILE A 85 0.28 -1.68 6.51
C ILE A 85 -0.57 -2.83 7.06
N VAL A 86 -1.39 -3.43 6.21
CA VAL A 86 -2.28 -4.53 6.58
C VAL A 86 -2.05 -5.76 5.69
N GLY A 87 -1.88 -6.91 6.34
CA GLY A 87 -1.76 -8.21 5.68
C GLY A 87 -0.46 -8.40 4.88
N ASP A 88 -0.47 -9.46 4.05
CA ASP A 88 0.66 -9.83 3.20
C ASP A 88 0.65 -9.07 1.87
N SER A 89 1.78 -9.11 1.15
CA SER A 89 1.89 -8.46 -0.15
C SER A 89 0.98 -9.09 -1.21
N LEU A 90 0.31 -8.25 -1.99
CA LEU A 90 -0.30 -8.60 -3.27
C LEU A 90 0.76 -8.59 -4.37
N ARG A 91 0.63 -9.44 -5.39
CA ARG A 91 1.54 -9.44 -6.54
C ARG A 91 0.83 -9.10 -7.84
N PHE A 92 1.42 -8.17 -8.58
CA PHE A 92 1.06 -7.82 -9.95
C PHE A 92 2.32 -7.95 -10.81
N GLY A 93 2.36 -8.96 -11.67
CA GLY A 93 3.58 -9.36 -12.38
C GLY A 93 4.72 -9.70 -11.42
N LYS A 94 5.87 -9.04 -11.60
CA LYS A 94 7.08 -9.22 -10.77
C LYS A 94 7.13 -8.29 -9.54
N ARG A 95 6.15 -7.40 -9.38
CA ARG A 95 6.15 -6.35 -8.35
C ARG A 95 5.22 -6.72 -7.18
N PRO A 96 5.73 -6.84 -5.95
CA PRO A 96 4.89 -6.93 -4.75
C PRO A 96 4.36 -5.55 -4.35
N TYR A 97 3.16 -5.53 -3.77
CA TYR A 97 2.49 -4.36 -3.22
C TYR A 97 1.90 -4.68 -1.84
N TRP A 98 2.00 -3.75 -0.90
CA TRP A 98 1.28 -3.83 0.38
C TRP A 98 0.07 -2.93 0.36
N VAL A 99 -0.97 -3.26 1.12
CA VAL A 99 -2.09 -2.33 1.32
C VAL A 99 -1.80 -1.48 2.55
N GLY A 100 -1.84 -0.16 2.39
CA GLY A 100 -1.72 0.80 3.47
C GLY A 100 -3.07 1.47 3.74
N VAL A 101 -3.56 1.40 4.97
CA VAL A 101 -4.79 2.06 5.40
C VAL A 101 -4.44 3.42 6.00
N MET A 102 -4.96 4.50 5.40
CA MET A 102 -4.70 5.86 5.89
C MET A 102 -5.28 6.09 7.28
N ALA A 103 -4.55 6.84 8.09
CA ALA A 103 -5.06 7.45 9.31
C ALA A 103 -6.07 8.57 8.98
N GLU A 104 -7.08 8.77 9.84
CA GLU A 104 -8.13 9.78 9.62
C GLU A 104 -7.57 11.21 9.54
N ASN A 105 -6.47 11.47 10.25
CA ASN A 105 -5.83 12.77 10.37
C ASN A 105 -4.60 12.94 9.46
N ALA A 106 -4.38 12.03 8.50
CA ALA A 106 -3.29 12.18 7.55
C ALA A 106 -3.44 13.48 6.75
N GLY A 107 -2.32 14.21 6.60
CA GLY A 107 -2.28 15.47 5.86
C GLY A 107 -2.54 15.31 4.35
N PRO A 108 -2.50 16.41 3.58
CA PRO A 108 -2.55 16.33 2.13
C PRO A 108 -1.31 15.60 1.57
N VAL A 109 -1.46 15.04 0.36
CA VAL A 109 -0.34 14.44 -0.39
C VAL A 109 0.69 15.54 -0.66
N THR A 110 1.96 15.27 -0.34
CA THR A 110 3.10 16.08 -0.78
C THR A 110 3.76 15.36 -1.95
N LEU A 111 3.49 15.82 -3.17
CA LEU A 111 3.85 15.10 -4.38
C LEU A 111 5.33 15.30 -4.76
N ALA A 112 6.02 14.23 -5.14
CA ALA A 112 7.32 14.33 -5.79
C ALA A 112 7.18 14.93 -7.21
N GLU A 113 7.26 16.26 -7.31
CA GLU A 113 6.98 16.99 -8.56
C GLU A 113 7.88 16.61 -9.74
N ARG A 114 9.06 16.04 -9.48
CA ARG A 114 9.96 15.55 -10.54
C ARG A 114 9.38 14.34 -11.28
N GLU A 115 8.57 13.54 -10.62
CA GLU A 115 8.07 12.26 -11.15
C GLU A 115 6.58 12.30 -11.46
N HIS A 116 5.84 13.16 -10.77
CA HIS A 116 4.38 13.19 -10.84
C HIS A 116 3.85 14.61 -11.04
N THR A 117 2.72 14.71 -11.74
CA THR A 117 2.03 15.97 -12.02
C THR A 117 0.73 16.13 -11.24
N ALA A 118 0.15 15.02 -10.78
CA ALA A 118 -1.07 15.03 -9.99
C ALA A 118 -1.16 13.82 -9.07
N ALA A 119 -1.98 13.94 -8.03
CA ALA A 119 -2.39 12.85 -7.16
C ALA A 119 -3.90 12.94 -6.94
N GLY A 120 -4.56 11.79 -6.79
CA GLY A 120 -6.01 11.75 -6.61
C GLY A 120 -6.48 10.51 -5.87
N TRP A 121 -7.58 10.69 -5.11
CA TRP A 121 -8.29 9.63 -4.42
C TRP A 121 -9.49 9.20 -5.25
N PHE A 122 -9.46 7.97 -5.75
CA PHE A 122 -10.45 7.47 -6.72
C PHE A 122 -11.26 6.33 -6.14
N THR A 123 -12.55 6.20 -6.49
CA THR A 123 -13.26 4.92 -6.33
C THR A 123 -12.67 3.87 -7.27
N ILE A 124 -13.11 2.62 -7.10
CA ILE A 124 -12.74 1.54 -8.01
C ILE A 124 -13.25 1.82 -9.43
N GLU A 125 -14.47 2.35 -9.56
CA GLU A 125 -15.12 2.69 -10.82
C GLU A 125 -14.40 3.85 -11.52
N GLU A 126 -14.06 4.91 -10.76
CA GLU A 126 -13.27 6.03 -11.28
C GLU A 126 -11.89 5.53 -11.75
N ALA A 127 -11.19 4.73 -10.93
CA ALA A 127 -9.90 4.14 -11.30
C ALA A 127 -9.98 3.24 -12.54
N ALA A 128 -11.11 2.55 -12.75
CA ALA A 128 -11.35 1.73 -13.94
C ALA A 128 -11.46 2.56 -15.23
N ALA A 129 -11.92 3.81 -15.13
CA ALA A 129 -12.07 4.72 -16.26
C ALA A 129 -10.78 5.49 -16.60
N LEU A 130 -9.76 5.47 -15.73
CA LEU A 130 -8.50 6.17 -15.95
C LEU A 130 -7.58 5.44 -16.95
N SER A 131 -6.83 6.23 -17.73
CA SER A 131 -5.61 5.74 -18.39
C SER A 131 -4.56 5.41 -17.32
N SER A 132 -4.55 4.15 -16.89
CA SER A 132 -3.74 3.67 -15.77
C SER A 132 -2.81 2.55 -16.20
N ASN A 133 -1.76 2.27 -15.42
CA ASN A 133 -0.79 1.25 -15.80
C ASN A 133 -1.35 -0.19 -15.67
N THR A 134 -0.56 -1.20 -16.08
CA THR A 134 -0.96 -2.61 -16.01
C THR A 134 -1.31 -3.07 -14.60
N ASP A 135 -0.62 -2.56 -13.59
CA ASP A 135 -0.77 -2.99 -12.20
C ASP A 135 -2.09 -2.46 -11.62
N VAL A 136 -2.44 -1.20 -11.88
CA VAL A 136 -3.73 -0.61 -11.48
C VAL A 136 -4.87 -1.34 -12.17
N ARG A 137 -4.79 -1.56 -13.49
CA ARG A 137 -5.84 -2.30 -14.22
C ARG A 137 -6.03 -3.72 -13.69
N ALA A 138 -4.94 -4.40 -13.34
CA ALA A 138 -5.00 -5.74 -12.75
C ALA A 138 -5.62 -5.72 -11.35
N TRP A 139 -5.32 -4.69 -10.54
CA TRP A 139 -5.92 -4.50 -9.22
C TRP A 139 -7.42 -4.18 -9.31
N VAL A 140 -7.81 -3.23 -10.17
CA VAL A 140 -9.22 -2.86 -10.43
C VAL A 140 -10.02 -4.07 -10.89
N LYS A 141 -9.50 -4.87 -11.82
CA LYS A 141 -10.17 -6.10 -12.28
C LYS A 141 -10.43 -7.08 -11.14
N LYS A 142 -9.49 -7.22 -10.21
CA LYS A 142 -9.68 -8.08 -9.01
C LYS A 142 -10.71 -7.48 -8.04
N ALA A 143 -10.68 -6.16 -7.84
CA ALA A 143 -11.63 -5.46 -6.98
C ALA A 143 -13.08 -5.56 -7.50
N LEU A 144 -13.29 -5.31 -8.79
CA LEU A 144 -14.61 -5.38 -9.45
C LEU A 144 -15.12 -6.82 -9.60
N GLY A 145 -14.21 -7.79 -9.77
CA GLY A 145 -14.58 -9.20 -9.91
C GLY A 145 -15.20 -9.83 -8.66
N GLY A 146 -15.39 -9.06 -7.59
CA GLY A 146 -16.06 -9.49 -6.36
C GLY A 146 -15.36 -10.65 -5.65
N CYS A 147 -14.13 -10.98 -6.04
CA CYS A 147 -13.34 -12.04 -5.43
C CYS A 147 -12.61 -11.40 -4.24
N PRO A 148 -13.17 -11.50 -3.02
CA PRO A 148 -12.52 -10.94 -1.85
C PRO A 148 -11.34 -11.88 -1.62
N THR A 149 -10.14 -11.48 -2.00
CA THR A 149 -8.99 -12.14 -1.40
C THR A 149 -9.15 -11.96 0.11
N ALA A 150 -8.69 -12.92 0.93
CA ALA A 150 -8.78 -12.82 2.39
C ALA A 150 -8.22 -11.48 2.95
N GLY A 151 -7.41 -10.77 2.15
CA GLY A 151 -6.98 -9.40 2.40
C GLY A 151 -8.09 -8.34 2.35
N TRP A 152 -9.09 -8.41 1.47
CA TRP A 152 -10.15 -7.40 1.33
C TRP A 152 -11.09 -7.33 2.54
N THR A 153 -11.49 -8.47 3.09
CA THR A 153 -12.30 -8.51 4.33
C THR A 153 -11.50 -7.99 5.52
N ARG A 154 -10.18 -8.24 5.57
CA ARG A 154 -9.27 -7.66 6.56
C ARG A 154 -9.01 -6.17 6.35
N VAL A 155 -8.94 -5.69 5.12
CA VAL A 155 -8.80 -4.26 4.80
C VAL A 155 -10.08 -3.54 5.25
N ILE A 156 -11.25 -4.01 4.82
CA ILE A 156 -12.53 -3.42 5.26
C ILE A 156 -12.68 -3.53 6.80
N GLY A 157 -12.32 -4.66 7.40
CA GLY A 157 -12.35 -4.85 8.85
C GLY A 157 -11.36 -4.00 9.64
N ALA A 158 -10.13 -3.83 9.15
CA ALA A 158 -9.10 -2.98 9.75
C ALA A 158 -9.49 -1.51 9.64
N VAL A 159 -9.98 -1.10 8.47
CA VAL A 159 -10.47 0.25 8.22
C VAL A 159 -11.72 0.56 9.06
N ALA A 160 -12.63 -0.40 9.25
CA ALA A 160 -13.82 -0.23 10.07
C ALA A 160 -13.52 -0.22 11.59
N SER A 161 -12.49 -0.95 12.04
CA SER A 161 -12.09 -1.04 13.45
C SER A 161 -11.20 0.13 13.91
N MET A 162 -10.64 0.90 12.98
CA MET A 162 -9.89 2.12 13.26
C MET A 162 -10.77 3.37 13.47
N ARG A 163 -12.10 3.26 13.32
CA ARG A 163 -13.02 4.35 13.70
C ARG A 163 -12.91 4.60 15.21
N PRO A 164 -12.70 5.84 15.67
CA PRO A 164 -12.76 6.13 17.10
C PRO A 164 -14.15 5.77 17.64
N ARG A 165 -14.18 5.13 18.82
CA ARG A 165 -15.42 5.03 19.60
C ARG A 165 -15.96 6.45 19.71
N ARG A 166 -17.19 6.70 19.23
CA ARG A 166 -17.87 7.97 19.43
C ARG A 166 -17.73 8.32 20.91
N SER A 167 -16.95 9.35 21.23
CA SER A 167 -17.02 9.99 22.53
C SER A 167 -18.46 10.45 22.67
N SER A 168 -19.20 9.79 23.56
CA SER A 168 -20.49 10.27 24.00
C SER A 168 -20.25 11.64 24.63
N VAL A 169 -20.42 12.70 23.85
CA VAL A 169 -20.63 14.03 24.41
C VAL A 169 -21.96 13.92 25.14
N LEU A 170 -21.88 13.70 26.45
CA LEU A 170 -23.01 13.86 27.34
C LEU A 170 -23.51 15.28 27.14
N ALA A 171 -24.74 15.39 26.66
CA ALA A 171 -25.51 16.62 26.72
C ALA A 171 -25.66 16.99 28.20
N GLY A 172 -24.78 17.86 28.67
CA GLY A 172 -24.92 18.53 29.96
C GLY A 172 -25.83 19.72 29.77
N SER A 173 -27.12 19.52 30.00
CA SER A 173 -28.03 20.61 30.36
C SER A 173 -27.54 21.24 31.67
N ALA A 174 -27.35 22.55 31.70
CA ALA A 174 -27.35 23.32 32.93
C ALA A 174 -27.99 24.66 32.64
N SER A 175 -28.95 24.96 33.52
CA SER A 175 -29.93 26.06 33.53
C SER A 175 -29.33 27.43 33.72
#